data_AF-A0A963S471-F1
#
_entry.id   AF-A0A963S471-F1
#
_cell.length_a   1.000
_cell.length_b   1.000
_cell.length_c   1.000
_cell.angle_alpha   90.00
_cell.angle_beta   90.00
_cell.angle_gamma   90.00
#
_symmetry.space_group_name_H-M   'P 1'
#
loop_
_entity.id
_entity.type
_entity.pdbx_description
1 polymer ?
#
loop_
_entity_poly.entity_id
_entity_poly.type
_entity_poly.pdbx_seq_one_letter_code
_entity_poly.pdbx_strand_id
1 'polypeptide(L)'
;MTQAEPFTIAIADAALEDLGARLENTRWIHDVYDADWQFGAPVPFVRALCRHWLKVFDWRALETRLNVYDHAVTEIDGMRIHSMSQRSDRADAVPIMLIHGWPSSFVEFLDMVEPLTNPPPGEPAFHVVMPSLPGYGLSTVKPGVGPQTAASLLARHMKALGYDKFMVQGGDWGFLVGTEIARQFPDDVIGLHLNLVNGSPPPDADIAGLQPHEQDWANDLGNWVSNPHIVLHTQTPASIAHAMNDSPAGLAAWIGEKMHQWIDSDGLDEPFVAFDKLLANIAIYWFT
;
A
#
# COMPACT_ATOMS: atom_id res chain seq x y z
N MET A 1 11.25 -15.33 22.05
CA MET A 1 10.50 -14.77 20.91
C MET A 1 9.95 -13.45 21.36
N THR A 2 10.08 -12.39 20.57
CA THR A 2 9.40 -11.13 20.88
C THR A 2 7.90 -11.34 20.72
N GLN A 3 7.12 -10.90 21.71
CA GLN A 3 5.67 -11.03 21.70
C GLN A 3 5.08 -9.80 20.98
N ALA A 4 4.03 -10.00 20.18
CA ALA A 4 3.28 -8.91 19.58
C ALA A 4 2.46 -8.17 20.67
N GLU A 5 2.51 -6.84 20.66
CA GLU A 5 1.80 -5.98 21.62
C GLU A 5 0.62 -5.29 20.94
N PRO A 6 -0.55 -5.16 21.60
CA PRO A 6 -1.68 -4.42 21.06
C PRO A 6 -1.33 -2.97 20.74
N PHE A 7 -1.92 -2.44 19.68
CA PHE A 7 -1.73 -1.06 19.24
C PHE A 7 -3.08 -0.37 19.01
N THR A 8 -3.11 0.96 19.06
CA THR A 8 -4.29 1.77 18.75
C THR A 8 -3.85 2.99 17.98
N ILE A 9 -4.50 3.27 16.85
CA ILE A 9 -4.25 4.49 16.08
C ILE A 9 -4.86 5.66 16.86
N ALA A 10 -4.03 6.63 17.21
CA ALA A 10 -4.44 7.81 17.96
C ALA A 10 -3.64 9.04 17.51
N ILE A 11 -4.09 9.65 16.40
CA ILE A 11 -3.48 10.88 15.88
C ILE A 11 -3.93 12.06 16.74
N ALA A 12 -2.98 12.90 17.15
CA ALA A 12 -3.26 14.06 17.99
C ALA A 12 -4.07 15.12 17.22
N ASP A 13 -4.99 15.82 17.89
CA ASP A 13 -5.76 16.91 17.27
C ASP A 13 -4.86 17.97 16.64
N ALA A 14 -3.72 18.27 17.27
CA ALA A 14 -2.72 19.21 16.73
C ALA A 14 -2.19 18.82 15.34
N ALA A 15 -2.11 17.53 15.00
CA ALA A 15 -1.71 17.08 13.67
C ALA A 15 -2.82 17.30 12.63
N LEU A 16 -4.09 17.19 13.05
CA LEU A 16 -5.24 17.50 12.19
C LEU A 16 -5.35 19.00 11.93
N GLU A 17 -5.11 19.81 12.97
CA GLU A 17 -5.04 21.27 12.86
C GLU A 17 -3.91 21.73 11.94
N ASP A 18 -2.72 21.14 12.07
CA ASP A 18 -1.57 21.41 11.18
C ASP A 18 -1.87 21.04 9.72
N LEU A 19 -2.44 19.85 9.48
CA LEU A 19 -2.91 19.44 8.15
C LEU A 19 -3.88 20.48 7.57
N GLY A 20 -4.90 20.88 8.34
CA GLY A 20 -5.89 21.86 7.92
C GLY A 20 -5.27 23.20 7.55
N ALA A 21 -4.38 23.71 8.40
CA ALA A 21 -3.67 24.96 8.15
C ALA A 21 -2.80 24.90 6.89
N ARG A 22 -2.11 23.78 6.63
CA ARG A 22 -1.29 23.60 5.42
C ARG A 22 -2.12 23.51 4.15
N LEU A 23 -3.24 22.79 4.20
CA LEU A 23 -4.17 22.70 3.06
C LEU A 23 -4.75 24.09 2.73
N GLU A 24 -5.17 24.87 3.73
CA GLU A 24 -5.70 26.22 3.55
C GLU A 24 -4.67 27.20 2.96
N ASN A 25 -3.40 27.04 3.32
CA ASN A 25 -2.30 27.90 2.87
C ASN A 25 -1.51 27.32 1.68
N THR A 26 -2.09 26.36 0.95
CA THR A 26 -1.43 25.74 -0.21
C THR A 26 -1.06 26.78 -1.26
N ARG A 27 0.23 26.85 -1.62
CA ARG A 27 0.73 27.66 -2.74
C ARG A 27 0.64 26.86 -4.04
N TRP A 28 -0.36 27.17 -4.85
CA TRP A 28 -0.61 26.49 -6.12
C TRP A 28 0.40 26.88 -7.21
N ILE A 29 0.80 25.90 -8.03
CA ILE A 29 1.58 26.14 -9.24
C ILE A 29 0.73 26.87 -10.29
N HIS A 30 1.39 27.64 -11.16
CA HIS A 30 0.77 28.15 -12.38
C HIS A 30 0.73 27.01 -13.40
N ASP A 31 -0.48 26.57 -13.75
CA ASP A 31 -0.66 25.52 -14.75
C ASP A 31 -0.34 26.06 -16.14
N VAL A 32 0.69 25.48 -16.78
CA VAL A 32 1.10 25.79 -18.16
C VAL A 32 0.84 24.63 -19.10
N TYR A 33 0.19 23.58 -18.60
CA TYR A 33 -0.02 22.29 -19.28
C TYR A 33 -1.50 22.03 -19.57
N ASP A 34 -2.36 23.05 -19.44
CA ASP A 34 -3.80 22.99 -19.73
C ASP A 34 -4.51 21.79 -19.06
N ALA A 35 -4.12 21.48 -17.81
CA ALA A 35 -4.65 20.37 -17.03
C ALA A 35 -4.46 18.97 -17.67
N ASP A 36 -3.43 18.80 -18.48
CA ASP A 36 -3.12 17.52 -19.13
C ASP A 36 -2.35 16.56 -18.21
N TRP A 37 -2.92 15.37 -17.99
CA TRP A 37 -2.35 14.30 -17.18
C TRP A 37 -1.01 13.77 -17.69
N GLN A 38 -0.66 13.99 -18.96
CA GLN A 38 0.64 13.60 -19.51
C GLN A 38 1.81 14.27 -18.78
N PHE A 39 1.56 15.42 -18.12
CA PHE A 39 2.56 16.19 -17.36
C PHE A 39 2.42 16.03 -15.84
N GLY A 40 1.59 15.09 -15.37
CA GLY A 40 1.34 14.80 -13.96
C GLY A 40 -0.04 15.24 -13.48
N ALA A 41 -0.28 15.23 -12.17
CA ALA A 41 -1.58 15.56 -11.59
C ALA A 41 -2.02 17.01 -11.92
N PRO A 42 -3.15 17.22 -12.62
CA PRO A 42 -3.64 18.55 -12.97
C PRO A 42 -3.99 19.41 -11.76
N VAL A 43 -3.74 20.71 -11.83
CA VAL A 43 -4.06 21.66 -10.74
C VAL A 43 -5.54 21.62 -10.33
N PRO A 44 -6.53 21.56 -11.27
CA PRO A 44 -7.93 21.43 -10.89
C PRO A 44 -8.23 20.18 -10.05
N PHE A 45 -7.62 19.05 -10.42
CA PHE A 45 -7.75 17.79 -9.70
C PHE A 45 -7.18 17.89 -8.28
N VAL A 46 -5.94 18.35 -8.12
CA VAL A 46 -5.30 18.48 -6.79
C VAL A 46 -6.08 19.46 -5.91
N ARG A 47 -6.59 20.55 -6.47
CA ARG A 47 -7.47 21.50 -5.76
C ARG A 47 -8.77 20.86 -5.29
N ALA A 48 -9.39 20.03 -6.12
CA ALA A 48 -10.62 19.32 -5.74
C ALA A 48 -10.34 18.33 -4.61
N LEU A 49 -9.28 17.53 -4.73
CA LEU A 49 -8.86 16.55 -3.72
C LEU A 49 -8.52 17.24 -2.38
N CYS A 50 -7.73 18.31 -2.40
CA CYS A 50 -7.38 19.07 -1.19
C CYS A 50 -8.60 19.73 -0.54
N ARG A 51 -9.55 20.23 -1.35
CA ARG A 51 -10.79 20.80 -0.83
C ARG A 51 -11.64 19.74 -0.14
N HIS A 52 -11.76 18.56 -0.75
CA HIS A 52 -12.47 17.44 -0.15
C HIS A 52 -11.79 16.99 1.14
N TRP A 53 -10.45 16.90 1.14
CA TRP A 53 -9.67 16.57 2.33
C TRP A 53 -9.93 17.55 3.48
N LEU A 54 -9.96 18.85 3.18
CA LEU A 54 -10.15 19.89 4.18
C LEU A 54 -11.59 20.00 4.70
N LYS A 55 -12.60 19.74 3.85
CA LYS A 55 -14.00 20.10 4.13
C LYS A 55 -14.96 18.92 4.28
N VAL A 56 -14.58 17.73 3.82
CA VAL A 56 -15.49 16.57 3.75
C VAL A 56 -14.88 15.33 4.39
N PHE A 57 -13.62 15.02 4.09
CA PHE A 57 -12.95 13.85 4.63
C PHE A 57 -12.82 13.96 6.16
N ASP A 58 -13.35 12.95 6.85
CA ASP A 58 -13.33 12.88 8.32
C ASP A 58 -12.30 11.83 8.78
N TRP A 59 -11.13 12.31 9.20
CA TRP A 59 -10.10 11.44 9.78
C TRP A 59 -10.60 10.69 11.02
N ARG A 60 -11.39 11.32 11.89
CA ARG A 60 -11.84 10.69 13.14
C ARG A 60 -12.81 9.54 12.85
N ALA A 61 -13.64 9.68 11.82
CA ALA A 61 -14.49 8.59 11.35
C ALA A 61 -13.64 7.41 10.80
N LEU A 62 -12.61 7.69 9.99
CA LEU A 62 -11.70 6.66 9.50
C LEU A 62 -10.93 6.00 10.65
N GLU A 63 -10.33 6.77 11.55
CA GLU A 63 -9.59 6.28 12.71
C GLU A 63 -10.47 5.38 13.59
N THR A 64 -11.72 5.77 13.82
CA THR A 64 -12.70 4.93 14.53
C THR A 64 -12.95 3.63 13.79
N ARG A 65 -13.14 3.67 12.46
CA ARG A 65 -13.34 2.47 11.63
C ARG A 65 -12.11 1.55 11.65
N LEU A 66 -10.90 2.09 11.59
CA LEU A 66 -9.66 1.31 11.63
C LEU A 66 -9.49 0.62 12.98
N ASN A 67 -9.72 1.34 14.09
CA ASN A 67 -9.60 0.80 15.44
C ASN A 67 -10.72 -0.19 15.84
N VAL A 68 -11.65 -0.54 14.94
CA VAL A 68 -12.54 -1.70 15.13
C VAL A 68 -11.75 -3.01 14.99
N TYR A 69 -10.68 -3.02 14.19
CA TYR A 69 -9.85 -4.18 13.95
C TYR A 69 -8.73 -4.30 14.99
N ASP A 70 -8.17 -5.50 15.14
CA ASP A 70 -7.03 -5.74 16.01
C ASP A 70 -5.77 -5.16 15.37
N HIS A 71 -5.05 -4.30 16.09
CA HIS A 71 -3.72 -3.85 15.70
C HIS A 71 -2.65 -4.43 16.62
N ALA A 72 -1.50 -4.76 16.05
CA ALA A 72 -0.37 -5.27 16.80
C ALA A 72 0.94 -4.70 16.29
N VAL A 73 1.89 -4.51 17.21
CA VAL A 73 3.27 -4.12 16.92
C VAL A 73 4.24 -5.13 17.51
N THR A 74 5.29 -5.46 16.75
CA THR A 74 6.41 -6.29 17.23
C THR A 74 7.73 -5.58 16.98
N GLU A 75 8.59 -5.52 17.99
CA GLU A 75 9.97 -5.04 17.82
C GLU A 75 10.87 -6.16 17.30
N ILE A 76 11.41 -5.98 16.09
CA ILE A 76 12.22 -6.98 15.39
C ILE A 76 13.46 -6.28 14.84
N ASP A 77 14.64 -6.71 15.27
CA ASP A 77 15.94 -6.12 14.92
C ASP A 77 16.01 -4.60 15.17
N GLY A 78 15.29 -4.15 16.21
CA GLY A 78 15.14 -2.74 16.59
C GLY A 78 14.37 -1.91 15.57
N MET A 79 13.45 -2.53 14.83
CA MET A 79 12.42 -1.89 14.03
C MET A 79 11.06 -2.36 14.54
N ARG A 80 10.14 -1.40 14.72
CA ARG A 80 8.73 -1.68 14.92
C ARG A 80 8.09 -2.16 13.63
N ILE A 81 7.44 -3.32 13.68
CA ILE A 81 6.62 -3.88 12.61
C ILE A 81 5.17 -3.88 13.07
N HIS A 82 4.31 -3.17 12.34
CA HIS A 82 2.89 -3.05 12.59
C HIS A 82 2.07 -3.96 11.67
N SER A 83 0.94 -4.46 12.17
CA SER A 83 -0.16 -5.00 11.34
C SER A 83 -1.53 -4.68 11.91
N MET A 84 -2.50 -4.50 11.00
CA MET A 84 -3.93 -4.60 11.29
C MET A 84 -4.40 -6.04 11.00
N SER A 85 -5.35 -6.57 11.74
CA SER A 85 -5.82 -7.95 11.56
C SER A 85 -7.27 -8.16 12.01
N GLN A 86 -7.90 -9.17 11.44
CA GLN A 86 -9.22 -9.65 11.83
C GLN A 86 -9.21 -11.17 11.82
N ARG A 87 -9.58 -11.79 12.94
CA ARG A 87 -9.80 -13.25 12.98
C ARG A 87 -11.19 -13.57 12.45
N SER A 88 -11.28 -14.60 11.61
CA SER A 88 -12.54 -15.33 11.40
C SER A 88 -12.97 -16.08 12.65
N ASP A 89 -14.28 -16.18 12.87
CA ASP A 89 -14.89 -17.05 13.87
C ASP A 89 -14.96 -18.53 13.43
N ARG A 90 -14.63 -18.81 12.16
CA ARG A 90 -14.61 -20.18 11.63
C ARG A 90 -13.39 -20.96 12.11
N ALA A 91 -13.62 -22.15 12.64
CA ALA A 91 -12.57 -23.02 13.16
C ALA A 91 -11.63 -23.59 12.06
N ASP A 92 -12.07 -23.58 10.81
CA ASP A 92 -11.30 -24.01 9.64
C ASP A 92 -10.61 -22.87 8.90
N ALA A 93 -10.62 -21.65 9.46
CA ALA A 93 -10.02 -20.48 8.83
C ALA A 93 -8.48 -20.60 8.74
N VAL A 94 -7.94 -20.23 7.58
CA VAL A 94 -6.50 -20.25 7.30
C VAL A 94 -5.90 -18.85 7.51
N PRO A 95 -4.77 -18.68 8.21
CA PRO A 95 -4.13 -17.38 8.27
C PRO A 95 -3.64 -16.92 6.90
N ILE A 96 -3.95 -15.69 6.50
CA ILE A 96 -3.47 -15.07 5.27
C ILE A 96 -2.87 -13.69 5.58
N MET A 97 -1.68 -13.43 5.02
CA MET A 97 -1.02 -12.14 5.07
C MET A 97 -1.19 -11.41 3.74
N LEU A 98 -1.83 -10.23 3.76
CA LEU A 98 -2.07 -9.38 2.59
C LEU A 98 -1.05 -8.23 2.59
N ILE A 99 -0.12 -8.25 1.63
CA ILE A 99 1.00 -7.30 1.59
C ILE A 99 0.74 -6.24 0.52
N HIS A 100 0.62 -4.99 0.95
CA HIS A 100 0.46 -3.84 0.07
C HIS A 100 1.77 -3.47 -0.65
N GLY A 101 1.72 -2.46 -1.52
CA GLY A 101 2.91 -1.84 -2.11
C GLY A 101 2.90 -0.31 -2.01
N TRP A 102 3.44 0.36 -3.03
CA TRP A 102 3.52 1.82 -3.15
C TRP A 102 2.69 2.29 -4.37
N PRO A 103 1.96 3.41 -4.28
CA PRO A 103 1.78 4.29 -3.12
C PRO A 103 0.60 3.85 -2.25
N SER A 104 0.56 2.59 -1.82
CA SER A 104 -0.55 2.03 -1.02
C SER A 104 -0.17 1.80 0.45
N SER A 105 -1.12 1.31 1.24
CA SER A 105 -0.97 0.91 2.64
C SER A 105 -1.99 -0.18 3.00
N PHE A 106 -1.94 -0.68 4.24
CA PHE A 106 -2.86 -1.71 4.73
C PHE A 106 -4.35 -1.35 4.60
N VAL A 107 -4.71 -0.07 4.44
CA VAL A 107 -6.10 0.38 4.30
C VAL A 107 -6.74 0.00 2.97
N GLU A 108 -5.94 -0.32 1.95
CA GLU A 108 -6.44 -0.78 0.64
C GLU A 108 -7.30 -2.04 0.76
N PHE A 109 -6.98 -2.89 1.74
CA PHE A 109 -7.61 -4.19 1.94
C PHE A 109 -8.90 -4.13 2.77
N LEU A 110 -9.32 -2.95 3.27
CA LEU A 110 -10.44 -2.84 4.20
C LEU A 110 -11.73 -3.51 3.70
N ASP A 111 -12.05 -3.33 2.43
CA ASP A 111 -13.28 -3.89 1.85
C ASP A 111 -13.15 -5.40 1.56
N MET A 112 -11.94 -5.98 1.65
CA MET A 112 -11.69 -7.41 1.53
C MET A 112 -11.79 -8.15 2.86
N VAL A 113 -11.74 -7.45 4.00
CA VAL A 113 -11.70 -8.10 5.32
C VAL A 113 -12.94 -8.97 5.55
N GLU A 114 -14.14 -8.40 5.48
CA GLU A 114 -15.38 -9.12 5.79
C GLU A 114 -15.62 -10.32 4.85
N PRO A 115 -15.48 -10.20 3.51
CA PRO A 115 -15.62 -11.34 2.61
C PRO A 115 -14.61 -12.47 2.88
N LEU A 116 -13.39 -12.15 3.31
CA LEU A 116 -12.37 -13.17 3.60
C LEU A 116 -12.55 -13.80 4.98
N THR A 117 -12.99 -13.04 5.98
CA THR A 117 -13.16 -13.55 7.34
C THR A 117 -14.49 -14.24 7.55
N ASN A 118 -15.52 -13.89 6.79
CA ASN A 118 -16.88 -14.41 6.93
C ASN A 118 -17.52 -14.79 5.57
N PRO A 119 -16.88 -15.67 4.77
CA PRO A 119 -17.42 -16.06 3.47
C PRO A 119 -18.61 -17.03 3.62
N PRO A 120 -19.42 -17.21 2.56
CA PRO A 120 -20.49 -18.20 2.52
C PRO A 120 -20.04 -19.62 2.88
N PRO A 121 -20.96 -20.48 3.37
CA PRO A 121 -20.66 -21.89 3.61
C PRO A 121 -20.12 -22.60 2.36
N GLY A 122 -19.05 -23.37 2.52
CA GLY A 122 -18.38 -24.08 1.42
C GLY A 122 -17.24 -23.32 0.76
N GLU A 123 -17.07 -22.03 1.06
CA GLU A 123 -15.92 -21.23 0.64
C GLU A 123 -14.82 -21.20 1.73
N PRO A 124 -13.54 -21.03 1.36
CA PRO A 124 -12.45 -20.94 2.33
C PRO A 124 -12.51 -19.63 3.12
N ALA A 125 -12.41 -19.72 4.45
CA ALA A 125 -12.33 -18.56 5.33
C ALA A 125 -10.90 -18.30 5.81
N PHE A 126 -10.63 -17.06 6.21
CA PHE A 126 -9.29 -16.64 6.57
C PHE A 126 -9.22 -15.84 7.87
N HIS A 127 -8.13 -16.02 8.63
CA HIS A 127 -7.69 -14.97 9.55
C HIS A 127 -6.83 -14.00 8.75
N VAL A 128 -7.26 -12.75 8.64
CA VAL A 128 -6.62 -11.76 7.77
C VAL A 128 -5.62 -10.94 8.57
N VAL A 129 -4.38 -10.85 8.08
CA VAL A 129 -3.32 -9.98 8.63
C VAL A 129 -2.82 -9.06 7.52
N MET A 130 -2.83 -7.76 7.76
CA MET A 130 -2.44 -6.70 6.83
C MET A 130 -1.30 -5.89 7.47
N PRO A 131 -0.03 -6.28 7.24
CA PRO A 131 1.11 -5.54 7.77
C PRO A 131 1.29 -4.19 7.08
N SER A 132 1.82 -3.22 7.82
CA SER A 132 2.52 -2.10 7.18
C SER A 132 3.92 -2.57 6.82
N LEU A 133 4.32 -2.43 5.54
CA LEU A 133 5.70 -2.72 5.12
C LEU A 133 6.72 -1.93 5.96
N PRO A 134 7.95 -2.44 6.19
CA PRO A 134 8.99 -1.67 6.87
C PRO A 134 9.20 -0.30 6.19
N GLY A 135 8.99 0.78 6.94
CA GLY A 135 9.12 2.16 6.45
C GLY A 135 7.84 2.75 5.85
N TYR A 136 6.73 2.03 5.95
CA TYR A 136 5.40 2.47 5.53
C TYR A 136 4.48 2.54 6.72
N GLY A 137 3.58 3.52 6.72
CA GLY A 137 2.56 3.68 7.74
C GLY A 137 3.15 3.60 9.15
N LEU A 138 2.61 2.70 9.96
CA LEU A 138 2.95 2.57 11.37
C LEU A 138 4.21 1.70 11.64
N SER A 139 4.86 1.20 10.59
CA SER A 139 6.11 0.45 10.67
C SER A 139 7.33 1.35 10.48
N THR A 140 8.36 1.15 11.29
CA THR A 140 9.64 1.87 11.16
C THR A 140 10.61 1.15 10.23
N VAL A 141 11.70 1.82 9.84
CA VAL A 141 12.74 1.24 8.97
C VAL A 141 14.13 1.72 9.35
N LYS A 142 15.14 0.94 8.94
CA LYS A 142 16.56 1.29 8.99
C LYS A 142 17.16 1.28 7.58
N PRO A 143 18.30 1.97 7.35
CA PRO A 143 19.01 1.88 6.07
C PRO A 143 19.33 0.43 5.69
N GLY A 144 19.19 0.11 4.40
CA GLY A 144 19.54 -1.20 3.85
C GLY A 144 18.44 -2.26 3.89
N VAL A 145 17.22 -1.92 4.31
CA VAL A 145 16.07 -2.84 4.26
C VAL A 145 15.57 -2.95 2.81
N GLY A 146 15.85 -4.09 2.18
CA GLY A 146 15.27 -4.50 0.89
C GLY A 146 14.22 -5.60 1.05
N PRO A 147 13.65 -6.11 -0.06
CA PRO A 147 12.58 -7.11 -0.04
C PRO A 147 12.92 -8.37 0.78
N GLN A 148 14.16 -8.84 0.72
CA GLN A 148 14.60 -10.03 1.47
C GLN A 148 14.53 -9.80 3.00
N THR A 149 14.99 -8.63 3.46
CA THR A 149 14.94 -8.26 4.87
C THR A 149 13.50 -8.02 5.32
N ALA A 150 12.70 -7.34 4.50
CA ALA A 150 11.28 -7.13 4.77
C ALA A 150 10.53 -8.47 4.92
N ALA A 151 10.79 -9.45 4.04
CA ALA A 151 10.25 -10.80 4.14
C ALA A 151 10.57 -11.47 5.48
N SER A 152 11.83 -11.41 5.92
CA SER A 152 12.26 -11.95 7.22
C SER A 152 11.58 -11.26 8.41
N LEU A 153 11.36 -9.95 8.34
CA LEU A 153 10.67 -9.18 9.38
C LEU A 153 9.19 -9.58 9.47
N LEU A 154 8.49 -9.63 8.34
CA LEU A 154 7.07 -9.98 8.29
C LEU A 154 6.79 -11.44 8.67
N ALA A 155 7.62 -12.39 8.23
CA ALA A 155 7.47 -13.80 8.63
C ALA A 155 7.66 -13.99 10.15
N ARG A 156 8.63 -13.27 10.74
CA ARG A 156 8.82 -13.28 12.20
C ARG A 156 7.68 -12.58 12.95
N HIS A 157 7.09 -11.53 12.36
CA HIS A 157 5.89 -10.89 12.88
C HIS A 157 4.69 -11.83 12.90
N MET A 158 4.47 -12.62 11.83
CA MET A 158 3.44 -13.66 11.80
C MET A 158 3.63 -14.71 12.91
N LYS A 159 4.87 -15.14 13.18
CA LYS A 159 5.18 -16.03 14.32
C LYS A 159 4.91 -15.37 15.66
N ALA A 160 5.21 -14.08 15.82
CA ALA A 160 4.91 -13.33 17.04
C ALA A 160 3.39 -13.18 17.28
N LEU A 161 2.58 -13.18 16.22
CA LEU A 161 1.11 -13.23 16.27
C LEU A 161 0.56 -14.65 16.55
N GLY A 162 1.41 -15.68 16.53
CA GLY A 162 1.04 -17.08 16.76
C GLY A 162 0.68 -17.87 15.51
N TYR A 163 1.02 -17.37 14.32
CA TYR A 163 0.79 -18.05 13.05
C TYR A 163 2.07 -18.73 12.54
N ASP A 164 2.20 -20.03 12.80
CA ASP A 164 3.32 -20.84 12.31
C ASP A 164 3.18 -21.23 10.83
N LYS A 165 1.95 -21.33 10.33
CA LYS A 165 1.65 -21.58 8.92
C LYS A 165 0.62 -20.58 8.39
N PHE A 166 0.90 -20.00 7.22
CA PHE A 166 0.04 -18.98 6.64
C PHE A 166 0.14 -18.93 5.11
N MET A 167 -0.88 -18.39 4.46
CA MET A 167 -0.86 -18.00 3.06
C MET A 167 -0.32 -16.58 2.92
N VAL A 168 0.27 -16.28 1.76
CA VAL A 168 0.78 -14.95 1.43
C VAL A 168 0.09 -14.45 0.17
N GLN A 169 -0.39 -13.22 0.21
CA GLN A 169 -0.90 -12.51 -0.95
C GLN A 169 -0.20 -11.16 -1.11
N GLY A 170 0.09 -10.76 -2.34
CA GLY A 170 0.65 -9.43 -2.60
C GLY A 170 0.70 -9.03 -4.06
N GLY A 171 0.64 -7.72 -4.28
CA GLY A 171 0.94 -7.05 -5.55
C GLY A 171 1.99 -5.95 -5.32
N ASP A 172 2.48 -5.30 -6.38
CA ASP A 172 3.53 -4.27 -6.29
C ASP A 172 4.74 -4.71 -5.42
N TRP A 173 5.17 -3.95 -4.40
CA TRP A 173 6.22 -4.41 -3.47
C TRP A 173 5.82 -5.68 -2.71
N GLY A 174 4.53 -5.87 -2.43
CA GLY A 174 4.00 -7.10 -1.86
C GLY A 174 4.24 -8.33 -2.75
N PHE A 175 4.36 -8.17 -4.08
CA PHE A 175 4.79 -9.26 -4.95
C PHE A 175 6.24 -9.68 -4.65
N LEU A 176 7.17 -8.72 -4.62
CA LEU A 176 8.58 -9.01 -4.36
C LEU A 176 8.80 -9.56 -2.94
N VAL A 177 8.20 -8.90 -1.94
CA VAL A 177 8.30 -9.31 -0.53
C VAL A 177 7.62 -10.66 -0.32
N GLY A 178 6.41 -10.87 -0.85
CA GLY A 178 5.70 -12.13 -0.72
C GLY A 178 6.42 -13.31 -1.36
N THR A 179 7.02 -13.10 -2.55
CA THR A 179 7.89 -14.08 -3.20
C THR A 179 9.10 -14.43 -2.32
N GLU A 180 9.73 -13.43 -1.71
CA GLU A 180 10.85 -13.64 -0.80
C GLU A 180 10.45 -14.36 0.49
N ILE A 181 9.24 -14.16 1.01
CA ILE A 181 8.72 -14.92 2.15
C ILE A 181 8.58 -16.40 1.78
N ALA A 182 7.93 -16.70 0.65
CA ALA A 182 7.77 -18.07 0.17
C ALA A 182 9.13 -18.77 -0.09
N ARG A 183 10.12 -18.03 -0.59
CA ARG A 183 11.46 -18.54 -0.87
C ARG A 183 12.29 -18.80 0.40
N GLN A 184 12.18 -17.93 1.40
CA GLN A 184 12.98 -17.99 2.63
C GLN A 184 12.34 -18.87 3.71
N PHE A 185 11.01 -19.00 3.72
CA PHE A 185 10.24 -19.73 4.72
C PHE A 185 9.28 -20.76 4.09
N PRO A 186 9.76 -21.67 3.22
CA PRO A 186 8.90 -22.59 2.47
C PRO A 186 8.08 -23.55 3.37
N ASP A 187 8.56 -23.85 4.58
CA ASP A 187 7.86 -24.73 5.53
C ASP A 187 6.71 -24.02 6.27
N ASP A 188 6.77 -22.68 6.35
CA ASP A 188 5.77 -21.84 7.01
C ASP A 188 4.69 -21.36 6.01
N VAL A 189 5.00 -21.32 4.70
CA VAL A 189 4.07 -20.81 3.67
C VAL A 189 3.22 -21.93 3.07
N ILE A 190 1.89 -21.81 3.23
CA ILE A 190 0.89 -22.75 2.68
C ILE A 190 0.70 -22.52 1.18
N GLY A 191 0.73 -21.26 0.74
CA GLY A 191 0.53 -20.86 -0.64
C GLY A 191 0.85 -19.39 -0.86
N LEU A 192 1.25 -19.06 -2.09
CA LEU A 192 1.56 -17.71 -2.55
C LEU A 192 0.60 -17.33 -3.67
N HIS A 193 -0.15 -16.23 -3.48
CA HIS A 193 -1.03 -15.66 -4.48
C HIS A 193 -0.54 -14.25 -4.87
N LEU A 194 -0.36 -14.01 -6.17
CA LEU A 194 0.19 -12.75 -6.67
C LEU A 194 -0.76 -12.15 -7.71
N ASN A 195 -1.07 -10.86 -7.55
CA ASN A 195 -1.83 -10.08 -8.54
C ASN A 195 -0.95 -9.07 -9.31
N LEU A 196 0.37 -9.15 -9.12
CA LEU A 196 1.38 -8.58 -9.99
C LEU A 196 2.48 -9.62 -10.12
N VAL A 197 2.92 -9.91 -11.34
CA VAL A 197 4.09 -10.75 -11.58
C VAL A 197 4.98 -10.00 -12.56
N ASN A 198 6.15 -9.59 -12.08
CA ASN A 198 7.16 -8.95 -12.91
C ASN A 198 8.40 -9.85 -12.96
N GLY A 199 8.84 -10.20 -14.17
CA GLY A 199 10.00 -11.05 -14.39
C GLY A 199 10.46 -11.01 -15.83
N SER A 200 11.72 -11.35 -16.06
CA SER A 200 12.22 -11.54 -17.41
C SER A 200 11.71 -12.86 -17.99
N PRO A 201 11.50 -12.96 -19.31
CA PRO A 201 11.20 -14.24 -19.94
C PRO A 201 12.29 -15.27 -19.63
N PRO A 202 11.95 -16.55 -19.50
CA PRO A 202 12.93 -17.63 -19.47
C PRO A 202 13.90 -17.55 -20.66
N PRO A 203 15.18 -17.95 -20.51
CA PRO A 203 16.16 -17.89 -21.60
C PRO A 203 15.75 -18.63 -22.87
N ASP A 204 14.88 -19.63 -22.76
CA ASP A 204 14.36 -20.50 -23.80
C ASP A 204 12.90 -20.17 -24.22
N ALA A 205 12.35 -19.04 -23.75
CA ALA A 205 11.00 -18.62 -24.11
C ALA A 205 10.90 -18.26 -25.61
N ASP A 206 9.85 -18.74 -26.27
CA ASP A 206 9.52 -18.37 -27.65
C ASP A 206 8.84 -16.98 -27.69
N ILE A 207 9.67 -15.93 -27.67
CA ILE A 207 9.20 -14.55 -27.74
C ILE A 207 8.52 -14.25 -29.09
N ALA A 208 8.93 -14.92 -30.16
CA ALA A 208 8.37 -14.71 -31.49
C ALA A 208 6.97 -15.32 -31.63
N GLY A 209 6.66 -16.33 -30.82
CA GLY A 209 5.34 -16.99 -30.75
C GLY A 209 4.30 -16.28 -29.87
N LEU A 210 4.66 -15.20 -29.16
CA LEU A 210 3.73 -14.44 -28.34
C LEU A 210 2.57 -13.90 -29.18
N GLN A 211 1.36 -13.95 -28.63
CA GLN A 211 0.20 -13.29 -29.20
C GLN A 211 0.41 -11.76 -29.20
N PRO A 212 -0.27 -11.01 -30.08
CA PRO A 212 -0.08 -9.56 -30.16
C PRO A 212 -0.23 -8.83 -28.80
N HIS A 213 -1.24 -9.18 -28.01
CA HIS A 213 -1.45 -8.58 -26.68
C HIS A 213 -0.36 -8.93 -25.66
N GLU A 214 0.29 -10.09 -25.80
CA GLU A 214 1.42 -10.49 -24.94
C GLU A 214 2.70 -9.75 -25.36
N GLN A 215 2.86 -9.46 -26.66
CA GLN A 215 3.95 -8.63 -27.17
C GLN A 215 3.79 -7.18 -26.70
N ASP A 216 2.57 -6.63 -26.74
CA ASP A 216 2.26 -5.29 -26.25
C ASP A 216 2.62 -5.17 -24.75
N TRP A 217 2.18 -6.14 -23.93
CA TRP A 217 2.55 -6.19 -22.51
C TRP A 217 4.07 -6.29 -22.27
N ALA A 218 4.77 -7.11 -23.05
CA ALA A 218 6.22 -7.26 -22.94
C ALA A 218 6.98 -5.96 -23.31
N ASN A 219 6.47 -5.19 -24.27
CA ASN A 219 7.03 -3.90 -24.66
C ASN A 219 6.77 -2.83 -23.58
N ASP A 220 5.59 -2.83 -22.96
CA ASP A 220 5.21 -1.88 -21.91
C ASP A 220 6.04 -2.05 -20.62
N LEU A 221 6.39 -3.30 -20.28
CA LEU A 221 7.30 -3.62 -19.16
C LEU A 221 8.67 -2.91 -19.27
N GLY A 222 9.22 -2.81 -20.48
CA GLY A 222 10.48 -2.12 -20.74
C GLY A 222 10.42 -0.62 -20.43
N ASN A 223 9.24 -0.01 -20.57
CA ASN A 223 9.03 1.41 -20.31
C ASN A 223 8.81 1.73 -18.82
N TRP A 224 8.39 0.75 -18.02
CA TRP A 224 8.03 0.96 -16.60
C TRP A 224 9.22 1.39 -15.73
N VAL A 225 10.41 0.85 -15.95
CA VAL A 225 11.63 1.19 -15.18
C VAL A 225 12.10 2.64 -15.36
N SER A 226 11.58 3.33 -16.37
CA SER A 226 11.86 4.74 -16.64
C SER A 226 10.84 5.69 -16.00
N ASN A 227 9.85 5.16 -15.25
CA ASN A 227 8.85 6.00 -14.61
C ASN A 227 9.53 6.96 -13.60
N PRO A 228 9.29 8.29 -13.68
CA PRO A 228 10.01 9.28 -12.88
C PRO A 228 10.00 9.03 -11.38
N HIS A 229 8.95 8.40 -10.84
CA HIS A 229 8.89 8.10 -9.41
C HIS A 229 9.97 7.11 -8.98
N ILE A 230 10.25 6.08 -9.79
CA ILE A 230 11.28 5.07 -9.51
C ILE A 230 12.63 5.76 -9.42
N VAL A 231 12.95 6.62 -10.37
CA VAL A 231 14.24 7.32 -10.41
C VAL A 231 14.41 8.21 -9.17
N LEU A 232 13.41 9.02 -8.83
CA LEU A 232 13.48 9.92 -7.67
C LEU A 232 13.57 9.16 -6.35
N HIS A 233 12.81 8.07 -6.20
CA HIS A 233 12.77 7.27 -4.97
C HIS A 233 14.03 6.42 -4.78
N THR A 234 14.63 5.92 -5.87
CA THR A 234 15.82 5.05 -5.78
C THR A 234 17.12 5.83 -5.67
N GLN A 235 17.23 6.99 -6.32
CA GLN A 235 18.50 7.73 -6.37
C GLN A 235 18.63 8.78 -5.26
N THR A 236 17.56 9.54 -5.00
CA THR A 236 17.59 10.67 -4.06
C THR A 236 16.32 10.74 -3.18
N PRO A 237 15.98 9.67 -2.45
CA PRO A 237 14.71 9.60 -1.71
C PRO A 237 14.56 10.71 -0.67
N ALA A 238 15.63 11.08 0.03
CA ALA A 238 15.59 12.12 1.06
C ALA A 238 15.21 13.50 0.50
N SER A 239 15.69 13.83 -0.71
CA SER A 239 15.44 15.14 -1.32
C SER A 239 13.95 15.34 -1.63
N ILE A 240 13.30 14.34 -2.22
CA ILE A 240 11.86 14.43 -2.53
C ILE A 240 11.00 14.27 -1.27
N ALA A 241 11.46 13.48 -0.28
CA ALA A 241 10.74 13.29 0.98
C ALA A 241 10.50 14.61 1.73
N HIS A 242 11.45 15.55 1.74
CA HIS A 242 11.23 16.87 2.35
C HIS A 242 10.03 17.61 1.76
N ALA A 243 9.84 17.55 0.44
CA ALA A 243 8.72 18.22 -0.21
C ALA A 243 7.37 17.55 0.12
N MET A 244 7.35 16.22 0.13
CA MET A 244 6.15 15.43 0.43
C MET A 244 5.74 15.50 1.90
N ASN A 245 6.72 15.54 2.80
CA ASN A 245 6.49 15.62 4.24
C ASN A 245 6.08 17.03 4.69
N ASP A 246 6.45 18.08 3.95
CA ASP A 246 6.07 19.45 4.30
C ASP A 246 4.70 19.85 3.70
N SER A 247 4.36 19.31 2.52
CA SER A 247 3.18 19.75 1.77
C SER A 247 2.15 18.62 1.59
N PRO A 248 0.98 18.68 2.26
CA PRO A 248 -0.08 17.69 2.05
C PRO A 248 -0.65 17.77 0.63
N ALA A 249 -0.69 18.96 0.03
CA ALA A 249 -1.08 19.11 -1.38
C ALA A 249 -0.05 18.49 -2.34
N GLY A 250 1.25 18.63 -2.04
CA GLY A 250 2.32 17.97 -2.80
C GLY A 250 2.26 16.45 -2.69
N LEU A 251 2.05 15.92 -1.49
CA LEU A 251 1.82 14.50 -1.25
C LEU A 251 0.58 13.98 -2.00
N ALA A 252 -0.54 14.72 -1.92
CA ALA A 252 -1.79 14.35 -2.58
C ALA A 252 -1.66 14.35 -4.11
N ALA A 253 -0.93 15.32 -4.68
CA ALA A 253 -0.62 15.33 -6.10
C ALA A 253 0.20 14.10 -6.50
N TRP A 254 1.25 13.78 -5.74
CA TRP A 254 2.16 12.69 -6.07
C TRP A 254 1.51 11.31 -6.01
N ILE A 255 0.75 11.03 -4.96
CA ILE A 255 0.04 9.75 -4.81
C ILE A 255 -1.18 9.72 -5.75
N GLY A 256 -1.94 10.81 -5.83
CA GLY A 256 -3.14 10.90 -6.65
C GLY A 256 -2.86 10.71 -8.15
N GLU A 257 -1.71 11.19 -8.64
CA GLU A 257 -1.28 10.94 -10.03
C GLU A 257 -1.17 9.45 -10.33
N LYS A 258 -0.52 8.68 -9.46
CA LYS A 258 -0.29 7.25 -9.69
C LYS A 258 -1.57 6.44 -9.56
N MET A 259 -2.42 6.80 -8.61
CA MET A 259 -3.74 6.17 -8.49
C MET A 259 -4.56 6.43 -9.76
N HIS A 260 -4.59 7.66 -10.28
CA HIS A 260 -5.24 7.93 -11.56
C HIS A 260 -4.64 7.14 -12.73
N GLN A 261 -3.32 7.03 -12.82
CA GLN A 261 -2.63 6.33 -13.91
C GLN A 261 -2.78 4.80 -13.86
N TRP A 262 -2.95 4.20 -12.68
CA TRP A 262 -2.87 2.75 -12.49
C TRP A 262 -4.21 2.07 -12.18
N ILE A 263 -5.29 2.85 -12.05
CA ILE A 263 -6.64 2.32 -11.88
C ILE A 263 -7.30 2.18 -13.24
N ASP A 264 -7.95 1.03 -13.47
CA ASP A 264 -8.80 0.83 -14.64
C ASP A 264 -10.02 1.76 -14.56
N SER A 265 -10.37 2.40 -15.69
CA SER A 265 -11.55 3.25 -15.78
C SER A 265 -12.82 2.49 -16.15
N ASP A 266 -12.75 1.20 -16.50
CA ASP A 266 -13.90 0.36 -16.92
C ASP A 266 -14.80 1.05 -17.99
N GLY A 267 -14.22 1.93 -18.81
CA GLY A 267 -14.98 2.71 -19.79
C GLY A 267 -15.92 3.77 -19.20
N LEU A 268 -15.76 4.12 -17.92
CA LEU A 268 -16.39 5.28 -17.28
C LEU A 268 -15.65 6.56 -17.67
N ASP A 269 -16.40 7.63 -17.88
CA ASP A 269 -15.85 8.96 -18.25
C ASP A 269 -14.88 9.51 -17.18
N GLU A 270 -14.90 8.97 -15.95
CA GLU A 270 -13.94 9.31 -14.89
C GLU A 270 -13.47 8.04 -14.15
N PRO A 271 -12.20 7.59 -14.29
CA PRO A 271 -11.60 6.63 -13.38
C PRO A 271 -11.40 7.32 -12.05
N PHE A 272 -12.28 7.11 -11.07
CA PHE A 272 -11.97 7.61 -9.74
C PHE A 272 -12.39 6.66 -8.63
N VAL A 273 -11.39 6.10 -7.95
CA VAL A 273 -11.53 5.64 -6.57
C VAL A 273 -12.02 6.83 -5.75
N ALA A 274 -13.23 6.75 -5.22
CA ALA A 274 -13.86 7.85 -4.47
C ALA A 274 -12.85 8.59 -3.58
N PHE A 275 -12.91 9.92 -3.55
CA PHE A 275 -11.94 10.76 -2.85
C PHE A 275 -11.68 10.31 -1.42
N ASP A 276 -12.70 9.82 -0.71
CA ASP A 276 -12.52 9.28 0.65
C ASP A 276 -11.61 8.06 0.72
N LYS A 277 -11.67 7.14 -0.25
CA LYS A 277 -10.78 5.97 -0.30
C LYS A 277 -9.35 6.39 -0.64
N LEU A 278 -9.18 7.29 -1.60
CA LEU A 278 -7.86 7.82 -1.95
C LEU A 278 -7.24 8.57 -0.76
N LEU A 279 -8.02 9.44 -0.11
CA LEU A 279 -7.59 10.21 1.05
C LEU A 279 -7.37 9.35 2.28
N ALA A 280 -8.10 8.25 2.47
CA ALA A 280 -7.82 7.31 3.54
C ALA A 280 -6.39 6.77 3.44
N ASN A 281 -5.94 6.42 2.24
CA ASN A 281 -4.56 6.00 2.01
C ASN A 281 -3.55 7.16 2.13
N ILE A 282 -3.81 8.32 1.51
CA ILE A 282 -2.92 9.49 1.59
C ILE A 282 -2.76 9.97 3.05
N ALA A 283 -3.83 9.95 3.84
CA ALA A 283 -3.81 10.37 5.23
C ALA A 283 -2.92 9.46 6.09
N ILE A 284 -2.87 8.16 5.81
CA ILE A 284 -1.90 7.27 6.47
C ILE A 284 -0.48 7.74 6.19
N TYR A 285 -0.10 8.02 4.94
CA TYR A 285 1.22 8.56 4.60
C TYR A 285 1.52 9.92 5.24
N TRP A 286 0.50 10.76 5.42
CA TRP A 286 0.68 12.09 6.00
C TRP A 286 0.89 12.05 7.52
N PHE A 287 0.20 11.16 8.23
CA PHE A 287 0.21 11.11 9.69
C PHE A 287 1.28 10.20 10.31
N THR A 288 2.10 9.52 9.49
CA THR A 288 3.12 8.56 9.95
C THR A 288 4.47 8.80 9.30
#